data_AF-A0A1H3S6K3-F1
#
_entry.id   AF-A0A1H3S6K3-F1
#
_cell.length_a   1.000
_cell.length_b   1.000
_cell.length_c   1.000
_cell.angle_alpha   90.00
_cell.angle_beta   90.00
_cell.angle_gamma   90.00
#
_symmetry.space_group_name_H-M   'P 1'
#
loop_
_entity.id
_entity.type
_entity.pdbx_description
1 polymer ?
#
loop_
_entity_poly.entity_id
_entity_poly.type
_entity_poly.pdbx_seq_one_letter_code
_entity_poly.pdbx_strand_id
1 'polypeptide(L)'
;MKRYIIGLFIIAILITGCSPSGNNSNSLNGDDKYRVVTTTTMIADLAKVIGGEYVEVQGLMGPGIDPHLYKASAGDVSLMQKSDMILY
;
A
#
# COMPACT_ATOMS: atom_id res chain seq x y z
N MET A 1 37.72 40.07 10.15
CA MET A 1 38.00 38.84 9.37
C MET A 1 37.31 37.59 9.94
N LYS A 2 37.44 37.28 11.24
CA LYS A 2 36.77 36.10 11.86
C LYS A 2 35.22 36.12 11.82
N ARG A 3 34.59 37.30 11.83
CA ARG A 3 33.12 37.45 11.76
C ARG A 3 32.51 37.06 10.42
N TYR A 4 33.25 37.25 9.32
CA TYR A 4 32.82 36.82 7.98
C TYR A 4 32.93 35.31 7.79
N ILE A 5 33.92 34.68 8.44
CA ILE A 5 34.09 33.22 8.43
C ILE A 5 32.90 32.52 9.12
N ILE A 6 32.42 33.07 10.24
CA ILE A 6 31.25 32.54 10.96
C ILE A 6 29.98 32.67 10.10
N GLY A 7 29.80 33.83 9.44
CA GLY A 7 28.65 34.05 8.54
C GLY A 7 28.64 33.10 7.33
N LEU A 8 29.80 32.84 6.73
CA LEU A 8 29.95 31.93 5.58
C LEU A 8 29.60 30.47 5.97
N PHE A 9 29.96 30.06 7.18
CA PHE A 9 29.69 28.71 7.68
C PHE A 9 28.19 28.46 7.95
N ILE A 10 27.47 29.48 8.44
CA ILE A 10 26.01 29.42 8.67
C ILE A 10 25.25 29.31 7.35
N ILE A 11 25.68 30.04 6.33
CA ILE A 11 25.09 29.99 4.99
C ILE A 11 25.28 28.61 4.35
N ALA A 12 26.45 27.98 4.51
CA ALA A 12 26.72 26.66 3.96
C ALA A 12 25.81 25.55 4.53
N ILE A 13 25.37 25.68 5.79
CA ILE A 13 24.46 24.74 6.44
C ILE A 13 23.01 24.89 5.94
N LEU A 14 22.62 26.10 5.51
CA LEU A 14 21.28 26.38 5.02
C LEU A 14 21.01 25.81 3.61
N ILE A 15 22.05 25.48 2.85
CA ILE A 15 21.93 25.03 1.43
C ILE A 15 21.91 23.50 1.27
N THR A 16 22.24 22.73 2.30
CA THR A 16 22.26 21.25 2.25
C THR A 16 20.88 20.59 2.47
N GLY A 17 19.82 21.38 2.64
CA GLY A 17 18.45 20.86 2.82
C GLY A 17 17.68 20.55 1.54
N CYS A 18 18.23 20.86 0.36
CA CYS A 18 17.55 20.61 -0.91
C CYS A 18 17.97 19.25 -1.49
N SER A 19 17.50 18.16 -0.90
CA SER A 19 17.44 16.87 -1.61
C SER A 19 16.32 16.95 -2.64
N PRO A 20 16.60 16.74 -3.94
CA PRO A 20 15.52 16.49 -4.88
C PRO A 20 14.87 15.18 -4.44
N SER A 21 13.67 15.25 -3.89
CA SER A 21 12.78 14.10 -3.84
C SER A 21 12.57 13.69 -5.28
N GLY A 22 13.38 12.74 -5.75
CA GLY A 22 13.16 12.11 -7.04
C GLY A 22 11.71 11.66 -7.05
N ASN A 23 10.95 12.13 -8.03
CA ASN A 23 9.73 11.47 -8.47
C ASN A 23 10.14 10.07 -8.94
N ASN A 24 10.40 9.18 -7.99
CA ASN A 24 10.38 7.76 -8.21
C ASN A 24 8.91 7.45 -8.46
N SER A 25 8.52 7.47 -9.74
CA SER A 25 7.47 6.58 -10.21
C SER A 25 7.97 5.14 -10.02
N ASN A 26 8.12 4.74 -8.75
CA ASN A 26 8.19 3.35 -8.34
C ASN A 26 6.80 2.83 -8.63
N SER A 27 6.58 2.38 -9.86
CA SER A 27 5.55 1.40 -10.13
C SER A 27 5.88 0.24 -9.19
N LEU A 28 5.18 0.16 -8.06
CA LEU A 28 5.33 -0.92 -7.09
C LEU A 28 5.25 -2.22 -7.88
N ASN A 29 6.34 -2.98 -7.90
CA ASN A 29 6.31 -4.29 -8.52
C ASN A 29 5.25 -5.13 -7.78
N GLY A 30 4.68 -6.15 -8.41
CA GLY A 30 3.65 -6.98 -7.77
C GLY A 30 4.06 -7.56 -6.41
N ASP A 31 5.36 -7.70 -6.17
CA ASP A 31 5.93 -8.15 -4.90
C ASP A 31 5.91 -7.11 -3.76
N ASP A 32 5.73 -5.82 -4.06
CA ASP A 32 5.69 -4.73 -3.07
C ASP A 32 4.27 -4.39 -2.58
N LYS A 33 3.23 -5.07 -3.10
CA LYS A 33 1.84 -4.81 -2.73
C LYS A 33 1.37 -5.75 -1.63
N TYR A 34 0.56 -5.23 -0.72
CA TYR A 34 -0.12 -6.06 0.28
C TYR A 34 -1.24 -6.88 -0.37
N ARG A 35 -1.19 -8.19 -0.20
CA ARG A 35 -2.21 -9.12 -0.66
C ARG A 35 -3.36 -9.13 0.33
N VAL A 36 -4.49 -8.54 -0.06
CA VAL A 36 -5.67 -8.41 0.79
C VAL A 36 -6.75 -9.35 0.28
N VAL A 37 -7.18 -10.29 1.12
CA VAL A 37 -8.35 -11.13 0.83
C VAL A 37 -9.57 -10.53 1.50
N THR A 38 -10.69 -10.48 0.77
CA THR A 38 -11.95 -9.93 1.28
C THR A 38 -13.09 -10.92 1.13
N THR A 39 -14.03 -10.96 2.08
CA THR A 39 -15.20 -11.86 2.01
C THR A 39 -16.15 -11.44 0.90
N THR A 40 -16.63 -10.19 0.96
CA THR A 40 -17.71 -9.67 0.10
C THR A 40 -17.21 -8.61 -0.88
N THR A 41 -17.97 -8.42 -1.96
CA THR A 41 -17.65 -7.43 -3.00
C THR A 41 -17.66 -5.98 -2.49
N MET A 42 -18.51 -5.67 -1.51
CA MET A 42 -18.59 -4.33 -0.90
C MET A 42 -17.27 -3.96 -0.20
N ILE A 43 -16.69 -4.90 0.53
CA ILE A 43 -15.40 -4.70 1.21
C ILE A 43 -14.26 -4.72 0.19
N ALA A 44 -14.33 -5.59 -0.81
CA ALA A 44 -13.35 -5.63 -1.90
C ALA A 44 -13.24 -4.27 -2.62
N ASP A 45 -14.37 -3.64 -2.93
CA ASP A 45 -14.42 -2.34 -3.60
C ASP A 45 -13.83 -1.24 -2.71
N LEU A 46 -14.26 -1.18 -1.44
CA LEU A 46 -13.74 -0.22 -0.46
C LEU A 46 -12.23 -0.36 -0.28
N ALA A 47 -11.74 -1.60 -0.15
CA ALA A 47 -10.32 -1.88 0.04
C ALA A 47 -9.47 -1.47 -1.16
N LYS A 48 -9.97 -1.64 -2.40
CA LYS A 48 -9.31 -1.16 -3.61
C LYS A 48 -9.22 0.36 -3.65
N VAL A 49 -10.32 1.05 -3.31
CA VAL A 49 -10.35 2.52 -3.29
C VAL A 49 -9.42 3.09 -2.23
N ILE A 50 -9.41 2.54 -1.02
CA ILE A 50 -8.58 3.02 0.09
C ILE A 50 -7.11 2.65 -0.12
N GLY A 51 -6.82 1.40 -0.50
CA GLY A 51 -5.45 0.91 -0.63
C GLY A 51 -4.76 1.32 -1.92
N GLY A 52 -5.51 1.67 -2.96
CA GLY A 52 -4.98 2.19 -4.22
C GLY A 52 -3.91 1.28 -4.84
N GLU A 53 -2.77 1.85 -5.18
CA GLU A 53 -1.65 1.12 -5.79
C GLU A 53 -0.88 0.21 -4.83
N TYR A 54 -1.06 0.36 -3.51
CA TYR A 54 -0.33 -0.37 -2.47
C TYR A 54 -0.92 -1.75 -2.14
N VAL A 55 -2.11 -2.07 -2.66
CA VAL A 55 -2.81 -3.31 -2.34
C VAL A 55 -3.15 -4.09 -3.60
N GLU A 56 -3.13 -5.41 -3.48
CA GLU A 56 -3.74 -6.34 -4.42
C GLU A 56 -4.92 -7.00 -3.70
N VAL A 57 -6.15 -6.69 -4.13
CA VAL A 57 -7.37 -7.13 -3.45
C VAL A 57 -8.05 -8.28 -4.19
N GLN A 58 -8.18 -9.42 -3.52
CA GLN A 58 -8.90 -10.60 -3.97
C GLN A 58 -10.20 -10.79 -3.17
N GLY A 59 -11.35 -10.74 -3.82
CA GLY A 59 -12.64 -11.10 -3.21
C GLY A 59 -12.90 -12.59 -3.31
N LEU A 60 -13.42 -13.20 -2.23
CA LEU A 60 -13.85 -14.60 -2.22
C LEU A 60 -15.23 -14.76 -2.88
N MET A 61 -16.19 -13.91 -2.50
CA MET A 61 -17.55 -13.98 -3.00
C MET A 61 -17.72 -13.06 -4.21
N GLY A 62 -18.09 -13.63 -5.36
CA GLY A 62 -18.45 -12.87 -6.55
C GLY A 62 -19.82 -12.18 -6.43
N PRO A 63 -20.19 -11.33 -7.41
CA PRO A 63 -21.51 -10.70 -7.45
C PRO A 63 -22.65 -11.71 -7.39
N GLY A 64 -23.65 -11.45 -6.55
CA GLY A 64 -24.84 -12.30 -6.41
C GLY A 64 -24.66 -13.55 -5.53
N ILE A 65 -23.48 -13.75 -4.95
CA ILE A 65 -23.25 -14.80 -3.95
C ILE A 65 -23.76 -14.32 -2.58
N ASP A 66 -24.59 -15.12 -1.92
CA ASP A 66 -25.07 -14.85 -0.57
C ASP A 66 -23.98 -15.18 0.47
N PRO A 67 -23.51 -14.19 1.25
CA PRO A 67 -22.45 -14.40 2.25
C PRO A 67 -22.85 -15.30 3.41
N HIS A 68 -24.15 -15.44 3.70
CA HIS A 68 -24.63 -16.27 4.80
C HIS A 68 -24.68 -17.76 4.43
N LEU A 69 -24.73 -18.06 3.13
CA LEU A 69 -24.75 -19.42 2.59
C LEU A 69 -23.42 -19.83 1.97
N TYR A 70 -22.47 -18.90 1.89
CA TYR A 70 -21.16 -19.16 1.31
C TYR A 70 -20.40 -20.23 2.09
N LYS A 71 -19.78 -21.16 1.35
CA LYS A 71 -18.90 -22.18 1.92
C LYS A 71 -17.53 -22.08 1.27
N ALA A 72 -16.54 -21.74 2.08
CA ALA A 72 -15.17 -21.61 1.62
C ALA A 72 -14.64 -22.94 1.04
N SER A 73 -14.07 -22.85 -0.15
CA SER A 73 -13.34 -23.93 -0.81
C SER A 73 -11.94 -24.10 -0.20
N ALA A 74 -11.29 -25.23 -0.49
CA ALA A 74 -9.87 -25.40 -0.14
C ALA A 74 -8.97 -24.35 -0.81
N GLY A 75 -9.35 -23.87 -1.99
CA GLY A 75 -8.65 -22.77 -2.68
C GLY A 75 -8.77 -21.46 -1.91
N ASP A 76 -9.95 -21.17 -1.37
CA ASP A 76 -10.21 -19.94 -0.60
C ASP A 76 -9.39 -19.91 0.69
N VAL A 77 -9.32 -21.05 1.38
CA VAL A 77 -8.47 -21.20 2.56
C VAL A 77 -7.01 -21.00 2.20
N SER A 78 -6.56 -21.52 1.05
CA SER A 78 -5.19 -21.29 0.58
C SER A 78 -4.92 -19.81 0.25
N LEU A 79 -5.90 -19.10 -0.32
CA LEU A 79 -5.80 -17.65 -0.57
C LEU A 79 -5.67 -16.88 0.74
N MET A 80 -6.54 -17.16 1.71
CA MET A 80 -6.50 -16.54 3.04
C MET A 80 -5.16 -16.78 3.75
N GLN A 81 -4.62 -18.00 3.68
CA GLN A 81 -3.33 -18.35 4.30
C GLN A 81 -2.13 -17.64 3.66
N LYS A 82 -2.22 -17.27 2.38
CA LYS A 82 -1.14 -16.59 1.63
C LYS A 82 -1.29 -15.06 1.61
N SER A 83 -2.39 -14.55 2.15
CA SER A 83 -2.67 -13.12 2.22
C SER A 83 -1.95 -12.46 3.39
N ASP A 84 -1.61 -11.19 3.23
CA ASP A 84 -1.05 -10.37 4.31
C ASP A 84 -2.15 -9.85 5.24
N MET A 85 -3.39 -9.74 4.73
CA MET A 85 -4.54 -9.24 5.47
C MET A 85 -5.85 -9.83 4.96
N ILE A 86 -6.78 -10.10 5.89
CA ILE A 86 -8.15 -10.54 5.58
C ILE A 86 -9.13 -9.50 6.11
N LEU A 87 -10.04 -9.03 5.27
CA LEU A 87 -11.15 -8.13 5.63
C LEU A 87 -12.48 -8.87 5.44
N TYR A 88 -13.38 -8.83 6.42
CA TYR A 88 -14.60 -9.66 6.42
C TYR A 88 -15.88 -8.88 6.69
#